data_AF-A0A954YFV7-F1
#
_entry.id   AF-A0A954YFV7-F1
#
_cell.length_a   1.000
_cell.length_b   1.000
_cell.length_c   1.000
_cell.angle_alpha   90.00
_cell.angle_beta   90.00
_cell.angle_gamma   90.00
#
_symmetry.space_group_name_H-M   'P 1'
#
loop_
_entity.id
_entity.type
_entity.pdbx_description
1 polymer ?
#
loop_
_entity_poly.entity_id
_entity_poly.type
_entity_poly.pdbx_seq_one_letter_code
_entity_poly.pdbx_strand_id
1 'polypeptide(L)'
;MWLLVPLLTTQFGCPLVSDLPDRFDVAISTAETREAAKDTGPASLAGASWRIFRKANPNETPTDPSSAPRGPYGGLLDGGLLERPPGGAQIFVVEFAADGPMTAVRENKFFLAEIYGTEVPVGADWTPTVLPLVSYRSASYGVQVGERFGLAVVVQVRLGFSFVGRAVLYAWGTGDADRLEGMFGYLLDFTGGLGEALLGARGDQYEFFAERAE
;
A
#
# COMPACT_ATOMS: atom_id res chain seq x y z
N MET A 1 -33.91 -14.57 50.66
CA MET A 1 -33.77 -13.33 49.86
C MET A 1 -32.43 -13.44 49.14
N TRP A 2 -32.44 -13.88 47.87
CA TRP A 2 -31.22 -14.14 47.11
C TRP A 2 -30.84 -12.89 46.32
N LEU A 3 -29.69 -12.30 46.61
CA LEU A 3 -29.11 -11.21 45.85
C LEU A 3 -28.59 -11.77 44.52
N LEU A 4 -29.27 -11.44 43.42
CA LEU A 4 -28.75 -11.53 42.06
C LEU A 4 -27.63 -10.49 41.92
N VAL A 5 -26.39 -10.96 41.85
CA VAL A 5 -25.25 -10.16 41.39
C VAL A 5 -25.38 -10.04 39.88
N PRO A 6 -25.58 -8.85 39.30
CA PRO A 6 -25.49 -8.70 37.86
C PRO A 6 -24.04 -8.92 37.46
N LEU A 7 -23.78 -10.03 36.77
CA LEU A 7 -22.56 -10.26 36.03
C LEU A 7 -22.45 -9.09 35.05
N LEU A 8 -21.57 -8.12 35.33
CA LEU A 8 -21.10 -7.19 34.31
C LEU A 8 -20.40 -8.04 33.25
N THR A 9 -21.15 -8.43 32.22
CA THR A 9 -20.56 -8.73 30.93
C THR A 9 -19.97 -7.41 30.46
N THR A 10 -18.70 -7.17 30.80
CA THR A 10 -17.87 -6.26 30.04
C THR A 10 -17.93 -6.77 28.61
N GLN A 11 -18.80 -6.15 27.81
CA GLN A 11 -18.60 -6.08 26.38
C GLN A 11 -17.27 -5.36 26.23
N PHE A 12 -16.17 -6.11 26.31
CA PHE A 12 -14.99 -5.80 25.54
C PHE A 12 -15.50 -5.78 24.11
N GLY A 13 -15.93 -4.60 23.66
CA GLY A 13 -16.13 -4.36 22.26
C GLY A 13 -14.82 -4.80 21.64
N CYS A 14 -14.84 -5.93 20.93
CA CYS A 14 -13.77 -6.23 20.00
C CYS A 14 -13.57 -4.92 19.25
N PRO A 15 -12.36 -4.32 19.23
CA PRO A 15 -12.09 -3.27 18.29
C PRO A 15 -12.36 -3.90 16.92
N LEU A 16 -13.55 -3.62 16.39
CA LEU A 16 -14.06 -4.20 15.17
C LEU A 16 -13.10 -3.67 14.10
N VAL A 17 -12.17 -4.52 13.71
CA VAL A 17 -11.27 -4.24 12.60
C VAL A 17 -12.18 -4.00 11.42
N SER A 18 -12.26 -2.76 10.93
CA SER A 18 -13.08 -2.47 9.77
C SER A 18 -12.59 -3.35 8.63
N ASP A 19 -13.51 -3.93 7.88
CA ASP A 19 -13.13 -4.59 6.64
C ASP A 19 -12.32 -3.66 5.73
N LEU A 20 -11.50 -4.28 4.87
CA LEU A 20 -10.89 -3.54 3.78
C LEU A 20 -12.02 -2.84 3.02
N PRO A 21 -11.91 -1.54 2.73
CA PRO A 21 -13.04 -0.78 2.25
C PRO A 21 -13.48 -1.29 0.87
N ASP A 22 -14.79 -1.30 0.60
CA ASP A 22 -15.31 -1.73 -0.71
C ASP A 22 -14.92 -0.77 -1.84
N ARG A 23 -14.55 0.47 -1.47
CA ARG A 23 -14.15 1.55 -2.36
C ARG A 23 -12.93 2.28 -1.80
N PHE A 24 -12.05 2.72 -2.68
CA PHE A 24 -10.89 3.53 -2.30
C PHE A 24 -10.63 4.61 -3.34
N ASP A 25 -10.30 5.81 -2.89
CA ASP A 25 -9.90 6.90 -3.78
C ASP A 25 -8.48 6.65 -4.28
N VAL A 26 -8.35 6.38 -5.56
CA VAL A 26 -7.08 6.10 -6.22
C VAL A 26 -6.63 7.34 -6.99
N ALA A 27 -5.41 7.80 -6.74
CA ALA A 27 -4.83 8.91 -7.50
C ALA A 27 -4.63 8.52 -8.97
N ILE A 28 -4.95 9.44 -9.88
CA ILE A 28 -4.64 9.33 -11.32
C ILE A 28 -3.79 10.50 -11.81
N SER A 29 -3.51 11.46 -10.92
CA SER A 29 -2.53 12.55 -11.07
C SER A 29 -2.24 13.17 -9.69
N THR A 30 -1.39 14.20 -9.65
CA THR A 30 -1.14 14.98 -8.42
C THR A 30 -2.37 15.70 -7.88
N ALA A 31 -3.35 16.04 -8.72
CA ALA A 31 -4.49 16.87 -8.36
C ALA A 31 -5.83 16.13 -8.44
N GLU A 32 -5.82 14.87 -8.85
CA GLU A 32 -7.05 14.14 -9.18
C GLU A 32 -7.02 12.72 -8.66
N THR A 33 -8.08 12.34 -7.97
CA THR A 33 -8.41 10.97 -7.57
C THR A 33 -9.66 10.48 -8.29
N ARG A 34 -9.80 9.16 -8.31
CA ARG A 34 -10.97 8.43 -8.79
C ARG A 34 -11.25 7.28 -7.87
N GLU A 35 -12.51 7.11 -7.50
CA GLU A 35 -12.95 5.97 -6.72
C GLU A 35 -12.78 4.68 -7.54
N ALA A 36 -12.11 3.68 -6.95
CA ALA A 36 -11.98 2.33 -7.49
C ALA A 36 -12.68 1.33 -6.56
N ALA A 37 -13.23 0.27 -7.15
CA ALA A 37 -13.77 -0.84 -6.37
C ALA A 37 -12.63 -1.65 -5.75
N LYS A 38 -12.94 -2.31 -4.63
CA LYS A 38 -12.08 -3.35 -4.08
C LYS A 38 -11.87 -4.47 -5.11
N ASP A 39 -10.66 -5.01 -5.11
CA ASP A 39 -10.23 -6.11 -5.96
C ASP A 39 -10.35 -5.72 -7.45
N THR A 40 -9.86 -4.53 -7.81
CA THR A 40 -9.69 -4.10 -9.20
C THR A 40 -8.26 -3.66 -9.50
N GLY A 41 -7.97 -3.48 -10.78
CA GLY A 41 -6.73 -2.89 -11.28
C GLY A 41 -6.98 -2.12 -12.58
N PRO A 42 -6.01 -1.32 -13.07
CA PRO A 42 -6.12 -0.65 -14.35
C PRO A 42 -6.13 -1.68 -15.48
N ALA A 43 -7.09 -1.55 -16.41
CA ALA A 43 -7.28 -2.54 -17.49
C ALA A 43 -6.05 -2.74 -18.39
N SER A 44 -5.22 -1.71 -18.54
CA SER A 44 -3.96 -1.78 -19.30
C SER A 44 -2.91 -2.71 -18.69
N LEU A 45 -3.03 -3.04 -17.40
CA LEU A 45 -2.07 -3.86 -16.66
C LEU A 45 -2.50 -5.32 -16.52
N ALA A 46 -3.76 -5.63 -16.85
CA ALA A 46 -4.36 -6.94 -16.64
C ALA A 46 -3.61 -8.07 -17.34
N GLY A 47 -3.53 -9.23 -16.68
CA GLY A 47 -2.93 -10.45 -17.23
C GLY A 47 -1.43 -10.33 -17.51
N ALA A 48 -0.73 -9.48 -16.76
CA ALA A 48 0.69 -9.24 -16.95
C ALA A 48 1.42 -9.07 -15.62
N SER A 49 2.72 -9.32 -15.68
CA SER A 49 3.66 -9.01 -14.62
C SER A 49 4.45 -7.77 -15.00
N TRP A 50 4.76 -6.90 -14.03
CA TRP A 50 5.46 -5.64 -14.26
C TRP A 50 6.63 -5.48 -13.28
N ARG A 51 7.81 -5.18 -13.81
CA ARG A 51 9.00 -4.83 -13.02
C ARG A 51 9.03 -3.32 -12.83
N ILE A 52 9.16 -2.88 -11.59
CA ILE A 52 9.01 -1.48 -11.22
C ILE A 52 10.34 -0.95 -10.70
N PHE A 53 10.81 0.15 -11.28
CA PHE A 53 12.13 0.71 -11.05
C PHE A 53 12.02 2.15 -10.59
N ARG A 54 12.87 2.52 -9.63
CA ARG A 54 12.99 3.91 -9.21
C ARG A 54 13.71 4.72 -10.29
N LYS A 55 13.15 5.84 -10.72
CA LYS A 55 13.90 6.77 -11.59
C LYS A 55 14.98 7.47 -10.78
N ALA A 56 16.19 7.55 -11.33
CA ALA A 56 17.24 8.36 -10.74
C ALA A 56 16.85 9.83 -10.84
N ASN A 57 16.80 10.53 -9.70
CA ASN A 57 16.60 11.98 -9.69
C ASN A 57 17.98 12.66 -9.62
N PRO A 58 18.43 13.33 -10.71
CA PRO A 58 19.76 13.96 -10.74
C PRO A 58 19.93 15.12 -9.73
N ASN A 59 18.83 15.62 -9.17
CA ASN A 59 18.81 16.68 -8.15
C ASN A 59 18.60 16.16 -6.73
N GLU A 60 18.56 14.84 -6.53
CA GLU A 60 18.40 14.25 -5.20
C GLU A 60 19.67 14.45 -4.38
N THR A 61 19.60 15.35 -3.41
CA THR A 61 20.64 15.45 -2.38
C THR A 61 20.29 14.42 -1.29
N PRO A 62 21.21 13.53 -0.86
CA PRO A 62 20.90 12.39 0.02
C PRO A 62 20.31 12.69 1.41
N THR A 63 20.05 13.96 1.75
CA THR A 63 19.72 14.40 3.11
C THR A 63 18.53 15.35 3.20
N ASP A 64 17.76 15.59 2.13
CA ASP A 64 16.61 16.50 2.21
C ASP A 64 15.25 15.79 2.08
N PRO A 65 14.60 15.40 3.20
CA PRO A 65 13.26 14.83 3.20
C PRO A 65 12.19 15.80 2.67
N SER A 66 12.53 17.09 2.44
CA SER A 66 11.59 18.09 1.92
C SER A 66 11.41 18.07 0.38
N SER A 67 12.19 17.26 -0.34
CA SER A 67 12.18 17.26 -1.82
C SER A 67 11.17 16.31 -2.48
N ALA A 68 10.51 15.44 -1.73
CA ALA A 68 9.46 14.59 -2.29
C ALA A 68 8.24 15.45 -2.68
N PRO A 69 7.68 15.32 -3.89
CA PRO A 69 6.48 16.06 -4.26
C PRO A 69 5.36 15.76 -3.25
N ARG A 70 4.43 16.69 -3.00
CA ARG A 70 3.26 16.37 -2.14
C ARG A 70 2.45 15.25 -2.78
N GLY A 71 2.23 14.17 -2.03
CA GLY A 71 1.40 13.07 -2.48
C GLY A 71 -0.10 13.40 -2.42
N PRO A 72 -0.91 12.73 -3.26
CA PRO A 72 -2.37 12.93 -3.32
C PRO A 72 -3.10 12.52 -2.03
N TYR A 73 -2.44 11.75 -1.17
CA TYR A 73 -2.96 11.30 0.13
C TYR A 73 -2.54 12.16 1.32
N GLY A 74 -1.94 13.34 1.05
CA GLY A 74 -1.56 14.30 2.07
C GLY A 74 -0.28 13.94 2.83
N GLY A 75 0.52 14.98 3.11
CA GLY A 75 1.72 14.92 3.95
C GLY A 75 3.00 14.58 3.20
N LEU A 76 3.92 15.54 3.15
CA LEU A 76 5.36 15.24 3.15
C LEU A 76 5.62 14.50 4.45
N LEU A 77 5.97 13.23 4.34
CA LEU A 77 6.16 12.38 5.49
C LEU A 77 7.64 12.00 5.54
N ASP A 78 8.21 12.16 6.73
CA ASP A 78 9.64 12.06 6.99
C ASP A 78 10.10 10.63 6.62
N GLY A 79 10.93 10.51 5.58
CA GLY A 79 11.43 9.26 4.99
C GLY A 79 12.34 8.42 5.91
N GLY A 80 12.28 8.66 7.23
CA GLY A 80 13.21 8.10 8.20
C GLY A 80 12.95 6.67 8.64
N LEU A 81 11.89 5.99 8.15
CA LEU A 81 11.59 4.61 8.57
C LEU A 81 11.72 3.54 7.48
N LEU A 82 11.55 3.88 6.20
CA LEU A 82 11.73 2.91 5.10
C LEU A 82 12.90 3.35 4.24
N GLU A 83 13.76 2.40 3.88
CA GLU A 83 14.93 2.65 3.04
C GLU A 83 14.46 3.10 1.65
N ARG A 84 14.79 4.32 1.25
CA ARG A 84 14.49 4.78 -0.12
C ARG A 84 15.36 4.00 -1.10
N PRO A 85 14.79 3.33 -2.12
CA PRO A 85 15.58 2.57 -3.08
C PRO A 85 16.61 3.48 -3.78
N PRO A 86 17.79 2.99 -4.16
CA PRO A 86 18.69 3.73 -5.04
C PRO A 86 18.05 4.03 -6.40
N GLY A 87 18.44 5.13 -7.05
CA GLY A 87 18.01 5.42 -8.42
C GLY A 87 18.44 4.29 -9.38
N GLY A 88 17.53 3.82 -10.22
CA GLY A 88 17.73 2.69 -11.14
C GLY A 88 17.54 1.31 -10.50
N ALA A 89 17.32 1.22 -9.19
CA ALA A 89 17.05 -0.06 -8.54
C ALA A 89 15.64 -0.55 -8.87
N GLN A 90 15.50 -1.86 -9.10
CA GLN A 90 14.21 -2.52 -9.09
C GLN A 90 13.66 -2.54 -7.66
N ILE A 91 12.41 -2.13 -7.51
CA ILE A 91 11.76 -1.96 -6.21
C ILE A 91 10.86 -3.16 -5.89
N PHE A 92 10.09 -3.60 -6.89
CA PHE A 92 9.22 -4.77 -6.82
C PHE A 92 8.89 -5.29 -8.22
N VAL A 93 8.42 -6.54 -8.25
CA VAL A 93 7.67 -7.10 -9.37
C VAL A 93 6.23 -7.24 -8.92
N VAL A 94 5.27 -6.79 -9.72
CA VAL A 94 3.84 -6.95 -9.43
C VAL A 94 3.18 -7.83 -10.47
N GLU A 95 2.19 -8.60 -10.03
CA GLU A 95 1.40 -9.49 -10.91
C GLU A 95 -0.06 -9.07 -10.91
N PHE A 96 -0.66 -9.06 -12.10
CA PHE A 96 -2.08 -8.81 -12.27
C PHE A 96 -2.77 -10.04 -12.87
N ALA A 97 -3.92 -10.39 -12.31
CA ALA A 97 -4.79 -11.41 -12.88
C ALA A 97 -5.35 -10.95 -14.23
N ALA A 98 -5.81 -11.92 -15.03
CA ALA A 98 -6.35 -11.67 -16.36
C ALA A 98 -7.60 -10.77 -16.36
N ASP A 99 -8.35 -10.77 -15.26
CA ASP A 99 -9.53 -9.93 -15.03
C ASP A 99 -9.19 -8.55 -14.44
N GLY A 100 -7.91 -8.27 -14.17
CA GLY A 100 -7.41 -6.94 -13.81
C GLY A 100 -6.89 -6.71 -12.39
N PRO A 101 -7.34 -7.39 -11.31
CA PRO A 101 -6.83 -7.16 -9.96
C PRO A 101 -5.34 -7.47 -9.84
N MET A 102 -4.65 -6.77 -8.95
CA MET A 102 -3.29 -7.17 -8.55
C MET A 102 -3.38 -8.39 -7.63
N THR A 103 -2.57 -9.40 -7.87
CA THR A 103 -2.57 -10.66 -7.11
C THR A 103 -1.33 -10.82 -6.22
N ALA A 104 -0.22 -10.16 -6.56
CA ALA A 104 1.01 -10.26 -5.78
C ALA A 104 1.93 -9.05 -5.96
N VAL A 105 2.68 -8.75 -4.89
CA VAL A 105 3.87 -7.88 -4.91
C VAL A 105 5.07 -8.74 -4.48
N ARG A 106 6.05 -8.93 -5.36
CA ARG A 106 7.27 -9.70 -5.15
C ARG A 106 8.51 -8.81 -5.11
N GLU A 107 9.60 -9.36 -4.60
CA GLU A 107 10.94 -8.74 -4.60
C GLU A 107 10.96 -7.36 -3.94
N ASN A 108 10.12 -7.18 -2.91
CA ASN A 108 9.86 -5.94 -2.15
C ASN A 108 11.01 -5.51 -1.20
N LYS A 109 12.26 -5.62 -1.65
CA LYS A 109 13.47 -5.50 -0.81
C LYS A 109 13.49 -4.26 0.09
N PHE A 110 13.02 -3.13 -0.44
CA PHE A 110 13.09 -1.82 0.22
C PHE A 110 11.83 -1.43 0.97
N PHE A 111 10.76 -2.23 0.87
CA PHE A 111 9.52 -1.93 1.56
C PHE A 111 9.59 -2.51 2.97
N LEU A 112 9.37 -3.81 3.16
CA LEU A 112 9.37 -4.45 4.48
C LEU A 112 9.56 -5.98 4.35
N ALA A 113 10.56 -6.43 3.59
CA ALA A 113 10.80 -7.86 3.33
C ALA A 113 11.04 -8.68 4.61
N GLU A 114 11.66 -8.07 5.63
CA GLU A 114 11.88 -8.71 6.94
C GLU A 114 10.59 -8.95 7.72
N ILE A 115 9.52 -8.23 7.39
CA ILE A 115 8.20 -8.40 8.01
C ILE A 115 7.34 -9.31 7.13
N TYR A 116 7.08 -8.92 5.89
CA TYR A 116 6.10 -9.61 5.05
C TYR A 116 6.67 -10.77 4.23
N GLY A 117 8.00 -10.98 4.25
CA GLY A 117 8.68 -11.89 3.33
C GLY A 117 8.93 -11.26 1.96
N THR A 118 9.45 -12.06 1.04
CA THR A 118 9.81 -11.65 -0.33
C THR A 118 8.61 -11.53 -1.27
N GLU A 119 7.45 -12.01 -0.85
CA GLU A 119 6.19 -11.96 -1.60
C GLU A 119 5.05 -11.57 -0.66
N VAL A 120 4.21 -10.66 -1.14
CA VAL A 120 2.98 -10.22 -0.49
C VAL A 120 1.82 -10.58 -1.42
N PRO A 121 1.05 -11.64 -1.15
CA PRO A 121 -0.19 -11.90 -1.86
C PRO A 121 -1.18 -10.74 -1.65
N VAL A 122 -1.95 -10.43 -2.68
CA VAL A 122 -2.98 -9.38 -2.69
C VAL A 122 -4.35 -10.01 -2.91
N GLY A 123 -5.34 -9.58 -2.13
CA GLY A 123 -6.68 -10.18 -2.10
C GLY A 123 -6.81 -11.36 -1.12
N ALA A 124 -5.75 -11.69 -0.38
CA ALA A 124 -5.77 -12.76 0.61
C ALA A 124 -6.50 -12.34 1.91
N ASP A 125 -7.08 -13.33 2.60
CA ASP A 125 -7.50 -13.18 4.00
C ASP A 125 -6.26 -13.00 4.91
N TRP A 126 -6.48 -12.88 6.22
CA TRP A 126 -5.42 -12.64 7.20
C TRP A 126 -4.25 -13.63 7.10
N THR A 127 -3.17 -13.16 6.53
CA THR A 127 -1.92 -13.88 6.26
C THR A 127 -0.93 -13.60 7.39
N PRO A 128 -0.32 -14.63 8.01
CA PRO A 128 0.73 -14.43 9.01
C PRO A 128 1.97 -13.82 8.36
N THR A 129 2.66 -12.95 9.09
CA THR A 129 3.98 -12.42 8.69
C THR A 129 5.11 -13.26 9.27
N VAL A 130 6.35 -12.85 9.02
CA VAL A 130 7.55 -13.43 9.66
C VAL A 130 7.62 -13.05 11.15
N LEU A 131 6.98 -11.96 11.56
CA LEU A 131 6.95 -11.52 12.96
C LEU A 131 5.87 -12.27 13.76
N PRO A 132 6.20 -12.83 14.93
CA PRO A 132 5.23 -13.53 15.76
C PRO A 132 3.99 -12.68 16.06
N LEU A 133 2.81 -13.30 15.94
CA LEU A 133 1.49 -12.70 16.19
C LEU A 133 1.12 -11.55 15.24
N VAL A 134 1.98 -11.16 14.30
CA VAL A 134 1.64 -10.15 13.31
C VAL A 134 1.02 -10.83 12.10
N SER A 135 -0.09 -10.28 11.62
CA SER A 135 -0.74 -10.74 10.39
C SER A 135 -1.32 -9.56 9.64
N TYR A 136 -1.56 -9.75 8.35
CA TYR A 136 -2.05 -8.73 7.46
C TYR A 136 -3.08 -9.28 6.48
N ARG A 137 -3.91 -8.41 5.93
CA ARG A 137 -4.73 -8.68 4.74
C ARG A 137 -4.62 -7.49 3.81
N SER A 138 -4.84 -7.72 2.52
CA SER A 138 -4.67 -6.67 1.51
C SER A 138 -5.69 -6.79 0.39
N ALA A 139 -5.98 -5.66 -0.25
CA ALA A 139 -6.79 -5.62 -1.47
C ALA A 139 -6.21 -4.59 -2.44
N SER A 140 -6.40 -4.85 -3.73
CA SER A 140 -6.02 -3.91 -4.79
C SER A 140 -7.20 -3.02 -5.17
N TYR A 141 -6.88 -1.82 -5.57
CA TYR A 141 -7.82 -0.82 -6.05
C TYR A 141 -7.17 -0.17 -7.26
N GLY A 142 -7.80 -0.25 -8.43
CA GLY A 142 -7.24 0.38 -9.61
C GLY A 142 -8.28 0.84 -10.61
N VAL A 143 -7.87 1.86 -11.36
CA VAL A 143 -8.71 2.59 -12.30
C VAL A 143 -7.87 3.07 -13.49
N GLN A 144 -8.49 3.11 -14.66
CA GLN A 144 -7.92 3.63 -15.90
C GLN A 144 -8.82 4.74 -16.43
N VAL A 145 -8.24 5.88 -16.81
CA VAL A 145 -8.94 7.00 -17.44
C VAL A 145 -8.13 7.51 -18.64
N GLY A 146 -8.49 7.06 -19.84
CA GLY A 146 -7.70 7.29 -21.05
C GLY A 146 -6.34 6.60 -20.94
N GLU A 147 -5.26 7.34 -21.11
CA GLU A 147 -3.87 6.83 -20.95
C GLU A 147 -3.38 6.86 -19.49
N ARG A 148 -4.16 7.47 -18.58
CA ARG A 148 -3.78 7.58 -17.17
C ARG A 148 -4.26 6.38 -16.37
N PHE A 149 -3.40 5.90 -15.50
CA PHE A 149 -3.72 4.85 -14.55
C PHE A 149 -3.55 5.34 -13.11
N GLY A 150 -4.27 4.66 -12.23
CA GLY A 150 -4.09 4.76 -10.80
C GLY A 150 -4.22 3.39 -10.18
N LEU A 151 -3.37 3.10 -9.20
CA LEU A 151 -3.36 1.88 -8.43
C LEU A 151 -3.09 2.18 -6.96
N ALA A 152 -3.78 1.47 -6.07
CA ALA A 152 -3.43 1.35 -4.66
C ALA A 152 -3.55 -0.11 -4.20
N VAL A 153 -2.69 -0.51 -3.28
CA VAL A 153 -2.85 -1.73 -2.46
C VAL A 153 -2.96 -1.27 -1.02
N VAL A 154 -4.13 -1.50 -0.42
CA VAL A 154 -4.35 -1.23 1.01
C VAL A 154 -4.04 -2.50 1.77
N VAL A 155 -3.12 -2.42 2.73
CA VAL A 155 -2.70 -3.50 3.61
C VAL A 155 -3.13 -3.14 5.03
N GLN A 156 -3.99 -3.93 5.66
CA GLN A 156 -4.30 -3.80 7.08
C GLN A 156 -3.42 -4.74 7.89
N VAL A 157 -2.92 -4.28 9.04
CA VAL A 157 -2.03 -5.05 9.93
C VAL A 157 -2.67 -5.21 11.30
N ARG A 158 -2.54 -6.39 11.88
CA ARG A 158 -2.94 -6.69 13.26
C ARG A 158 -1.81 -7.35 14.05
N LEU A 159 -1.83 -7.15 15.36
CA LEU A 159 -1.03 -7.86 16.35
C LEU A 159 -1.99 -8.70 17.22
N GLY A 160 -1.93 -10.02 17.10
CA GLY A 160 -2.96 -10.91 17.61
C GLY A 160 -4.31 -10.59 16.97
N PHE A 161 -5.26 -10.10 17.78
CA PHE A 161 -6.59 -9.67 17.32
C PHE A 161 -6.75 -8.15 17.25
N SER A 162 -5.71 -7.39 17.60
CA SER A 162 -5.78 -5.93 17.69
C SER A 162 -5.29 -5.29 16.40
N PHE A 163 -6.12 -4.41 15.82
CA PHE A 163 -5.72 -3.60 14.67
C PHE A 163 -4.57 -2.65 15.05
N VAL A 164 -3.51 -2.67 14.26
CA VAL A 164 -2.33 -1.82 14.47
C VAL A 164 -2.42 -0.57 13.63
N GLY A 165 -2.82 -0.72 12.37
CA GLY A 165 -2.85 0.33 11.36
C GLY A 165 -2.96 -0.26 9.96
N ARG A 166 -2.86 0.61 8.95
CA ARG A 166 -2.82 0.24 7.54
C ARG A 166 -1.59 0.82 6.85
N ALA A 167 -1.17 0.16 5.79
CA ALA A 167 -0.27 0.70 4.80
C ALA A 167 -1.01 0.83 3.47
N VAL A 168 -0.67 1.84 2.67
CA VAL A 168 -1.14 2.02 1.30
C VAL A 168 0.08 2.12 0.42
N LEU A 169 0.27 1.14 -0.44
CA LEU A 169 1.18 1.23 -1.59
C LEU A 169 0.39 1.84 -2.73
N TYR A 170 0.90 2.85 -3.42
CA TYR A 170 0.17 3.45 -4.53
C TYR A 170 1.09 3.82 -5.68
N ALA A 171 0.53 3.79 -6.88
CA ALA A 171 1.18 4.24 -8.09
C ALA A 171 0.16 4.94 -8.98
N TRP A 172 0.57 6.02 -9.63
CA TRP A 172 -0.23 6.69 -10.64
C TRP A 172 0.66 7.27 -11.71
N GLY A 173 0.12 7.42 -12.92
CA GLY A 173 0.91 7.87 -14.04
C GLY A 173 0.24 7.65 -15.38
N THR A 174 1.08 7.54 -16.40
CA THR A 174 0.69 7.27 -17.78
C THR A 174 1.51 6.11 -18.32
N GLY A 175 0.96 5.38 -19.27
CA GLY A 175 1.71 4.31 -19.91
C GLY A 175 0.98 3.68 -21.07
N ASP A 176 1.70 2.79 -21.75
CA ASP A 176 1.21 1.95 -22.82
C ASP A 176 1.33 0.46 -22.45
N ALA A 177 1.28 -0.42 -23.45
CA ALA A 177 1.30 -1.87 -23.26
C ALA A 177 2.65 -2.41 -22.75
N ASP A 178 3.73 -1.62 -22.88
CA ASP A 178 5.10 -2.07 -22.64
C ASP A 178 5.79 -1.25 -21.54
N ARG A 179 5.41 0.01 -21.35
CA ARG A 179 6.06 0.92 -20.40
C ARG A 179 5.08 1.81 -19.65
N LEU A 180 5.29 1.92 -18.34
CA LEU A 180 4.59 2.86 -17.46
C LEU A 180 5.58 3.87 -16.88
N GLU A 181 5.12 5.10 -16.66
CA GLU A 181 5.88 6.11 -15.95
C GLU A 181 4.96 6.93 -15.04
N GLY A 182 5.48 7.34 -13.89
CA GLY A 182 4.69 8.17 -12.98
C GLY A 182 5.31 8.30 -11.60
N MET A 183 4.44 8.38 -10.59
CA MET A 183 4.80 8.47 -9.19
C MET A 183 4.38 7.21 -8.46
N PHE A 184 5.33 6.65 -7.70
CA PHE A 184 5.09 5.58 -6.76
C PHE A 184 5.27 6.15 -5.36
N GLY A 185 4.43 5.72 -4.43
CA GLY A 185 4.58 6.07 -3.04
C GLY A 185 4.03 5.03 -2.10
N TYR A 186 4.32 5.26 -0.83
CA TYR A 186 3.76 4.51 0.26
C TYR A 186 3.26 5.44 1.35
N LEU A 187 2.26 4.98 2.08
CA LEU A 187 1.70 5.64 3.25
C LEU A 187 1.51 4.59 4.33
N LEU A 188 2.00 4.86 5.53
CA LEU A 188 1.71 4.16 6.77
C LEU A 188 0.73 5.04 7.55
N ASP A 189 -0.45 4.52 7.84
CA ASP A 189 -1.51 5.21 8.53
C ASP A 189 -1.98 4.35 9.71
N PHE A 190 -1.65 4.78 10.92
CA PHE A 190 -1.99 4.07 12.14
C PHE A 190 -3.29 4.57 12.79
N THR A 191 -4.02 5.48 12.13
CA THR A 191 -5.28 6.04 12.65
C THR A 191 -6.26 4.92 13.00
N GLY A 192 -6.84 5.00 14.20
CA GLY A 192 -7.79 4.01 14.71
C GLY A 192 -7.17 2.69 15.17
N GLY A 193 -5.85 2.56 15.14
CA GLY A 193 -5.12 1.37 15.57
C GLY A 193 -4.18 1.62 16.75
N LEU A 194 -3.58 0.55 17.27
CA LEU A 194 -2.62 0.62 18.37
C LEU A 194 -1.40 1.51 18.08
N GLY A 195 -1.05 1.71 16.80
CA GLY A 195 0.07 2.55 16.40
C GLY A 195 -0.21 4.05 16.44
N GLU A 196 -1.47 4.49 16.55
CA GLU A 196 -1.85 5.90 16.44
C GLU A 196 -1.09 6.79 17.44
N ALA A 197 -1.06 6.37 18.71
CA ALA A 197 -0.43 7.11 19.79
C ALA A 197 1.11 7.11 19.75
N LEU A 198 1.72 6.22 18.95
CA LEU A 198 3.17 5.96 19.00
C LEU A 198 3.90 6.35 17.71
N LEU A 199 3.26 6.18 16.55
CA LEU A 199 3.97 6.19 15.26
C LEU A 199 3.54 7.34 14.33
N GLY A 200 2.28 7.80 14.43
CA GLY A 200 1.69 8.81 13.54
C GLY A 200 1.66 8.38 12.06
N ALA A 201 1.00 9.13 11.19
CA ALA A 201 1.04 8.84 9.75
C ALA A 201 2.44 9.14 9.17
N ARG A 202 2.95 8.27 8.29
CA ARG A 202 4.26 8.40 7.61
C ARG A 202 4.21 7.90 6.17
N GLY A 203 5.17 8.21 5.31
CA GLY A 203 5.10 7.94 3.88
C GLY A 203 6.25 8.57 3.11
N ASP A 204 6.41 8.21 1.85
CA ASP A 204 7.29 8.87 0.89
C ASP A 204 6.78 8.56 -0.52
N GLN A 205 7.24 9.33 -1.50
CA GLN A 205 7.00 9.04 -2.90
C GLN A 205 8.17 9.47 -3.78
N TYR A 206 8.28 8.85 -4.94
CA TYR A 206 9.32 9.12 -5.92
C TYR A 206 8.86 8.76 -7.33
N GLU A 207 9.57 9.30 -8.31
CA GLU A 207 9.35 8.97 -9.71
C GLU A 207 9.76 7.52 -10.00
N PHE A 208 8.99 6.86 -10.85
CA PHE A 208 9.27 5.49 -11.27
C PHE A 208 9.07 5.31 -12.77
N PHE A 209 9.60 4.21 -13.29
CA PHE A 209 9.15 3.60 -14.53
C PHE A 209 8.91 2.10 -14.29
N ALA A 210 8.04 1.50 -15.10
CA ALA A 210 7.82 0.07 -15.08
C ALA A 210 7.86 -0.49 -16.49
N GLU A 211 8.32 -1.72 -16.59
CA GLU A 211 8.39 -2.48 -17.84
C GLU A 211 7.71 -3.81 -17.63
N ARG A 212 7.07 -4.33 -18.68
CA ARG A 212 6.49 -5.66 -18.64
C ARG A 212 7.57 -6.71 -18.36
N ALA A 213 7.26 -7.66 -17.47
CA ALA A 213 8.09 -8.83 -17.25
C ALA A 213 7.72 -9.90 -18.28
N GLU A 214 8.74 -10.57 -18.83
CA GLU A 214 8.59 -11.69 -19.76
C GLU A 214 8.05 -12.95 -19.08
#